data_AF-A0A954M436-F1
#
_entry.id   AF-A0A954M436-F1
#
_cell.length_a   1.000
_cell.length_b   1.000
_cell.length_c   1.000
_cell.angle_alpha   90.00
_cell.angle_beta   90.00
_cell.angle_gamma   90.00
#
_symmetry.space_group_name_H-M   'P 1'
#
loop_
_entity.id
_entity.type
_entity.pdbx_description
1 polymer ?
#
loop_
_entity_poly.entity_id
_entity_poly.type
_entity_poly.pdbx_seq_one_letter_code
_entity_poly.pdbx_strand_id
1 'polypeptide(L)'
;MNTFNNLLNDEAGFIVSAELVLVATICVLGMIVGLSEVALNVNNELEDVGSAFTCLSQSYKAEGIQGHKGWTSGGSYWDQAEFCDGPDDIQ
;
A
#
# COMPACT_ATOMS: atom_id res chain seq x y z
N MET A 1 61.53 12.31 5.73
CA MET A 1 60.89 11.49 6.76
C MET A 1 59.80 12.27 7.51
N ASN A 2 59.04 13.14 6.82
CA ASN A 2 58.00 13.98 7.45
C ASN A 2 56.59 13.60 7.00
N THR A 3 56.43 12.96 5.84
CA THR A 3 55.13 12.52 5.32
C THR A 3 54.51 11.40 6.16
N PHE A 4 55.31 10.45 6.64
CA PHE A 4 54.81 9.35 7.47
C PHE A 4 54.37 9.80 8.88
N ASN A 5 55.09 10.76 9.48
CA ASN A 5 54.69 11.37 10.74
C ASN A 5 53.46 12.28 10.58
N ASN A 6 53.32 12.97 9.44
CA ASN A 6 52.14 13.79 9.17
C ASN A 6 50.88 12.92 9.01
N LEU A 7 50.98 11.76 8.35
CA LEU A 7 49.85 10.82 8.21
C LEU A 7 49.44 10.18 9.55
N LEU A 8 50.39 9.91 10.44
CA LEU A 8 50.10 9.37 11.77
C LEU A 8 49.50 10.39 12.75
N ASN A 9 49.66 11.69 12.48
CA ASN A 9 49.07 12.79 13.27
C ASN A 9 47.92 13.48 12.53
N ASP A 10 47.42 12.89 11.44
CA ASP A 10 46.32 13.44 10.65
C ASP A 10 44.97 13.05 11.29
N GLU A 11 44.54 13.85 12.27
CA GLU A 11 43.23 13.75 12.92
C GLU A 11 42.06 14.18 12.00
N ALA A 12 42.34 14.85 10.87
CA ALA A 12 41.30 15.36 9.98
C ALA A 12 40.51 14.23 9.28
N GLY A 13 41.13 13.06 9.08
CA GLY A 13 40.46 11.90 8.49
C GLY A 13 39.52 11.14 9.44
N PHE A 14 39.81 11.18 10.76
CA PHE A 14 39.03 10.44 11.77
C PHE A 14 37.69 11.14 12.08
N ILE A 15 37.70 12.47 12.19
CA ILE A 15 36.53 13.31 12.50
C ILE A 15 35.48 13.27 11.37
N VAL A 16 35.91 13.23 10.11
CA VAL A 16 35.00 13.21 8.95
C VAL A 16 34.24 11.87 8.81
N SER A 17 34.76 10.78 9.37
CA SER A 17 34.16 9.46 9.22
C SER A 17 32.88 9.27 10.07
N ALA A 18 32.89 9.74 11.32
CA ALA A 18 31.76 9.55 12.23
C ALA A 18 30.55 10.41 11.86
N GLU A 19 30.78 11.66 11.45
CA GLU A 19 29.72 12.58 11.04
C GLU A 19 29.03 12.12 9.74
N LEU A 20 29.81 11.61 8.77
CA LEU A 20 29.25 11.09 7.53
C LEU A 20 28.42 9.81 7.76
N VAL A 21 28.86 8.94 8.68
CA VAL A 21 28.07 7.76 9.11
C VAL A 21 26.77 8.19 9.80
N LEU A 22 26.79 9.24 10.62
CA LEU A 22 25.58 9.77 11.25
C LEU A 22 24.59 10.31 10.20
N VAL A 23 25.06 11.09 9.22
CA VAL A 23 24.21 11.61 8.14
C VAL A 23 23.65 10.48 7.27
N ALA A 24 24.49 9.49 6.94
CA ALA A 24 24.07 8.35 6.15
C ALA A 24 22.98 7.52 6.85
N THR A 25 23.09 7.29 8.16
CA THR A 25 22.08 6.54 8.91
C THR A 25 20.74 7.28 8.99
N ILE A 26 20.76 8.61 9.21
CA ILE A 26 19.54 9.43 9.18
C ILE A 26 18.89 9.39 7.79
N CYS A 27 19.69 9.48 6.72
CA CYS A 27 19.19 9.39 5.34
C CYS A 27 18.53 8.04 5.05
N VAL A 28 19.16 6.93 5.45
CA VAL A 28 18.60 5.58 5.26
C VAL A 28 17.31 5.40 6.05
N LEU A 29 17.26 5.86 7.32
CA LEU A 29 16.03 5.80 8.11
C LEU A 29 14.90 6.63 7.49
N GLY A 30 15.21 7.83 7.01
CA GLY A 30 14.25 8.68 6.30
C GLY A 30 13.70 8.04 5.03
N MET A 31 14.56 7.37 4.25
CA MET A 31 14.12 6.64 3.06
C MET A 31 13.26 5.41 3.40
N ILE A 32 13.62 4.65 4.45
CA ILE A 32 12.85 3.46 4.86
C ILE A 32 11.45 3.87 5.32
N VAL A 33 11.36 4.86 6.22
CA VAL A 33 10.06 5.36 6.69
C VAL A 33 9.28 5.97 5.53
N GLY A 34 9.93 6.81 4.70
CA GLY A 34 9.26 7.42 3.55
C GLY A 34 8.70 6.40 2.57
N LEU A 35 9.44 5.32 2.26
CA LEU A 35 8.96 4.27 1.38
C LEU A 35 7.83 3.44 2.03
N SER A 36 7.90 3.21 3.34
CA SER A 36 6.85 2.53 4.10
C SER A 36 5.54 3.32 4.07
N GLU A 37 5.59 4.62 4.30
CA GLU A 37 4.40 5.50 4.24
C GLU A 37 3.80 5.57 2.84
N VAL A 38 4.65 5.62 1.79
CA VAL A 38 4.17 5.57 0.40
C VAL A 38 3.47 4.24 0.11
N ALA A 39 4.02 3.12 0.56
CA ALA A 39 3.41 1.81 0.36
C ALA A 39 2.07 1.68 1.07
N LEU A 40 1.98 2.10 2.35
CA LEU A 40 0.74 2.10 3.12
C LEU A 40 -0.32 2.98 2.46
N ASN A 41 0.04 4.21 2.09
CA ASN A 41 -0.92 5.14 1.51
C ASN A 41 -1.43 4.68 0.15
N VAL A 42 -0.58 4.07 -0.69
CA VAL A 42 -1.02 3.47 -1.95
C VAL A 42 -1.99 2.31 -1.71
N ASN A 43 -1.76 1.51 -0.68
CA ASN A 43 -2.67 0.41 -0.34
C ASN A 43 -4.03 0.95 0.11
N ASN A 44 -4.05 1.98 0.96
CA ASN A 44 -5.28 2.64 1.42
C ASN A 44 -6.09 3.24 0.27
N GLU A 45 -5.43 3.91 -0.68
CA GLU A 45 -6.12 4.44 -1.87
C GLU A 45 -6.68 3.32 -2.78
N LEU A 46 -5.99 2.18 -2.86
CA LEU A 46 -6.50 1.02 -3.61
C LEU A 46 -7.69 0.35 -2.92
N GLU A 47 -7.70 0.32 -1.58
CA GLU A 47 -8.85 -0.11 -0.81
C GLU A 47 -10.04 0.83 -1.03
N ASP A 48 -9.84 2.15 -0.92
CA ASP A 48 -10.89 3.14 -1.14
C ASP A 48 -11.52 2.99 -2.53
N VAL A 49 -10.68 2.74 -3.55
CA VAL A 49 -11.16 2.42 -4.91
C VAL A 49 -11.96 1.12 -4.91
N GLY A 50 -11.48 0.05 -4.27
CA GLY A 50 -12.18 -1.23 -4.16
C GLY A 50 -13.55 -1.10 -3.48
N SER A 51 -13.60 -0.45 -2.33
CA SER A 51 -14.82 -0.16 -1.59
C SER A 51 -15.81 0.67 -2.42
N ALA A 52 -15.33 1.65 -3.19
CA ALA A 52 -16.17 2.44 -4.08
C ALA A 52 -16.85 1.58 -5.17
N PHE A 53 -16.18 0.54 -5.68
CA PHE A 53 -16.79 -0.42 -6.61
C PHE A 53 -17.83 -1.31 -5.91
N THR A 54 -17.54 -1.80 -4.71
CA THR A 54 -18.47 -2.62 -3.92
C THR A 54 -19.70 -1.84 -3.46
N CYS A 55 -19.59 -0.52 -3.27
CA CYS A 55 -20.74 0.34 -2.98
C CYS A 55 -21.79 0.38 -4.10
N LEU A 56 -21.46 -0.08 -5.31
CA LEU A 56 -22.42 -0.22 -6.40
C LEU A 56 -23.28 -1.47 -6.16
N SER A 57 -24.58 -1.36 -6.43
CA SER A 57 -25.47 -2.52 -6.31
C SER A 57 -25.18 -3.53 -7.42
N GLN A 58 -24.54 -4.66 -7.05
CA GLN A 58 -24.26 -5.77 -7.98
C GLN A 58 -25.37 -6.84 -8.00
N SER A 59 -26.45 -6.62 -7.24
CA SER A 59 -27.62 -7.51 -7.24
C SER A 59 -28.44 -7.35 -8.52
N TYR A 60 -28.89 -8.46 -9.10
CA TYR A 60 -29.78 -8.44 -10.26
C TYR A 60 -30.93 -9.44 -10.14
N LYS A 61 -32.04 -9.11 -10.80
CA LYS A 61 -33.18 -10.01 -10.93
C LYS A 61 -33.73 -9.94 -12.36
N ALA A 62 -33.71 -11.08 -13.03
CA ALA A 62 -34.32 -11.29 -14.33
C ALA A 62 -35.55 -12.20 -14.15
N GLU A 63 -36.73 -11.62 -14.35
CA GLU A 63 -37.99 -12.37 -14.24
C GLU A 63 -38.20 -13.28 -15.45
N GLY A 64 -38.72 -14.48 -15.20
CA GLY A 64 -39.18 -15.39 -16.25
C GLY A 64 -40.53 -14.95 -16.82
N ILE A 65 -40.85 -15.40 -18.03
CA ILE A 65 -42.14 -15.12 -18.66
C ILE A 65 -43.09 -16.28 -18.33
N GLN A 66 -44.26 -15.94 -17.77
CA GLN A 66 -45.30 -16.91 -17.47
C GLN A 66 -46.56 -16.59 -18.29
N GLY A 67 -47.06 -17.59 -19.04
CA GLY A 67 -48.28 -17.46 -19.83
C GLY A 67 -49.10 -18.75 -19.84
N HIS A 68 -50.27 -18.72 -20.48
CA HIS A 68 -51.22 -19.83 -20.49
C HIS A 68 -50.70 -21.16 -21.06
N LYS A 69 -49.59 -21.16 -21.81
CA LYS A 69 -49.05 -22.34 -22.51
C LYS A 69 -47.54 -22.54 -22.33
N GLY A 70 -46.92 -21.85 -21.38
CA GLY A 70 -45.49 -21.97 -21.20
C GLY A 70 -44.99 -21.13 -20.05
N TRP A 71 -43.89 -21.59 -19.47
CA TRP A 71 -43.16 -20.89 -18.42
C TRP A 71 -41.68 -20.98 -18.73
N THR A 72 -40.98 -19.85 -18.66
CA THR A 72 -39.52 -19.79 -18.67
C THR A 72 -38.99 -19.49 -17.28
N SER A 73 -37.87 -20.11 -16.90
CA SER A 73 -37.21 -19.77 -15.63
C SER A 73 -36.62 -18.37 -15.71
N GLY A 74 -36.75 -17.61 -14.63
CA GLY A 74 -35.95 -16.42 -14.39
C GLY A 74 -34.59 -16.79 -13.77
N GLY A 75 -33.82 -15.75 -13.43
CA GLY A 75 -32.56 -15.86 -12.70
C GLY A 75 -32.34 -14.62 -11.83
N SER A 76 -31.77 -14.79 -10.65
CA SER A 76 -31.46 -13.68 -9.76
C SER A 76 -30.17 -13.95 -9.00
N TYR A 77 -29.46 -12.87 -8.70
CA TYR A 77 -28.31 -12.86 -7.81
C TYR A 77 -28.50 -11.74 -6.78
N TRP A 78 -28.22 -12.08 -5.53
CA TRP A 78 -28.21 -11.13 -4.43
C TRP A 78 -26.78 -11.04 -3.94
N ASP A 79 -26.23 -9.86 -4.12
CA ASP A 79 -24.92 -9.49 -3.59
C ASP A 79 -25.00 -9.41 -2.06
N GLN A 80 -24.05 -10.02 -1.37
CA GLN A 80 -23.99 -10.06 0.09
C GLN A 80 -22.66 -9.50 0.54
N ALA A 81 -22.67 -8.76 1.65
CA ALA A 81 -21.43 -8.26 2.22
C ALA A 81 -20.52 -9.42 2.68
N GLU A 82 -19.29 -9.43 2.19
CA GLU A 82 -18.23 -10.39 2.43
C GLU A 82 -17.10 -9.78 3.27
N PHE A 83 -16.09 -10.60 3.60
CA PHE A 83 -14.88 -10.10 4.26
C PHE A 83 -14.07 -9.26 3.25
N CYS A 84 -13.70 -8.03 3.62
CA CYS A 84 -13.09 -7.00 2.77
C CYS A 84 -14.05 -6.14 1.92
N ASP A 85 -15.34 -6.08 2.26
CA ASP A 85 -16.29 -5.14 1.63
C ASP A 85 -16.43 -3.80 2.37
N GLY A 86 -15.85 -3.69 3.57
CA GLY A 86 -15.90 -2.50 4.39
C GLY A 86 -14.75 -1.53 4.07
N PRO A 87 -14.88 -0.25 4.49
CA PRO A 87 -13.72 0.62 4.61
C PRO A 87 -12.87 0.22 5.83
N ASP A 88 -11.56 0.51 5.78
CA ASP A 88 -10.58 0.30 6.85
C ASP A 88 -10.31 -1.19 7.21
N ASP A 89 -10.38 -2.08 6.23
CA ASP A 89 -10.07 -3.51 6.34
C ASP A 89 -8.56 -3.80 6.19
N ILE A 90 -7.77 -2.91 5.60
CA ILE A 90 -6.29 -3.00 5.57
C ILE A 90 -5.63 -2.10 6.65
N GLN A 91 -4.61 -2.66 7.32
CA GLN A 91 -3.83 -1.99 8.37
C GLN A 91 -2.51 -1.40 7.84
#